data_AF-A0A9X5X8V5-F1
#
_entry.id   AF-A0A9X5X8V5-F1
#
_cell.length_a   1.000
_cell.length_b   1.000
_cell.length_c   1.000
_cell.angle_alpha   90.00
_cell.angle_beta   90.00
_cell.angle_gamma   90.00
#
_symmetry.space_group_name_H-M   'P 1'
#
loop_
_entity.id
_entity.type
_entity.pdbx_description
1 polymer ?
#
loop_
_entity_poly.entity_id
_entity_poly.type
_entity_poly.pdbx_seq_one_letter_code
_entity_poly.pdbx_strand_id
1 'polypeptide(L)'
;PKQAELHQWIPEYLSVTNPVDNGGHPVGDWRGRKIIDAILADPEVGVLICPITGPFPPMSDKLAQDLVDAAEQTDKLVCVVWGSPVGTEAAYRETLLGSSKVATFRTFANCITAVRAYLDHHRFVAAYRSPFDEAPRTPSPSFRKTQALMRPGQQLSEHAAKQLLRAYGIRVPREQLVTSAAAAVRAASLVGYPVVMKASGAQIAHKTELGLVKIGLTSASQVRDAYRELTDIARYEGISLDGVLVCQMVERDALV
;
A
#
# COMPACT_ATOMS: atom_id res chain seq x y z
N PRO A 1 -30.56 8.73 27.06
CA PRO A 1 -30.63 10.21 26.88
C PRO A 1 -31.03 10.63 25.47
N LYS A 2 -30.30 10.18 24.44
CA LYS A 2 -30.56 10.58 23.04
C LYS A 2 -31.87 10.03 22.47
N GLN A 3 -32.21 8.77 22.75
CA GLN A 3 -33.50 8.18 22.34
C GLN A 3 -34.71 8.94 22.91
N ALA A 4 -34.63 9.43 24.15
CA ALA A 4 -35.69 10.24 24.75
C ALA A 4 -35.81 11.62 24.09
N GLU A 5 -34.70 12.21 23.63
CA GLU A 5 -34.70 13.44 22.83
C GLU A 5 -35.40 13.24 21.48
N LEU A 6 -35.15 12.10 20.81
CA LEU A 6 -35.79 11.78 19.53
C LEU A 6 -37.32 11.68 19.65
N HIS A 7 -37.84 11.20 20.79
CA HIS A 7 -39.28 11.16 21.03
C HIS A 7 -39.97 12.53 21.18
N GLN A 8 -39.21 13.63 21.24
CA GLN A 8 -39.79 14.98 21.11
C GLN A 8 -40.35 15.23 19.70
N TRP A 9 -39.87 14.51 18.69
CA TRP A 9 -40.27 14.66 17.29
C TRP A 9 -40.85 13.40 16.66
N ILE A 10 -40.56 12.23 17.25
CA ILE A 10 -40.99 10.91 16.81
C ILE A 10 -42.03 10.34 17.79
N PRO A 11 -43.22 9.92 17.34
CA PRO A 11 -44.21 9.29 18.21
C PRO A 11 -43.66 8.11 19.03
N GLU A 12 -44.10 7.97 20.29
CA GLU A 12 -43.59 6.94 21.21
C GLU A 12 -43.79 5.49 20.74
N TYR A 13 -44.75 5.25 19.85
CA TYR A 13 -45.00 3.91 19.32
C TYR A 13 -43.99 3.49 18.23
N LEU A 14 -43.16 4.40 17.73
CA LEU A 14 -42.11 4.10 16.75
C LEU A 14 -40.78 3.82 17.44
N SER A 15 -40.01 2.89 16.87
CA SER A 15 -38.69 2.53 17.41
C SER A 15 -37.65 3.58 17.05
N VAL A 16 -36.98 4.13 18.07
CA VAL A 16 -35.85 5.06 17.92
C VAL A 16 -34.50 4.41 18.25
N THR A 17 -34.45 3.07 18.18
CA THR A 17 -33.20 2.30 18.31
C THR A 17 -32.38 2.33 17.01
N ASN A 18 -31.45 1.41 16.80
CA ASN A 18 -30.76 1.27 15.50
C ASN A 18 -31.37 0.09 14.74
N PRO A 19 -32.15 0.32 13.65
CA PRO A 19 -32.38 1.59 12.96
C PRO A 19 -33.48 2.47 13.60
N VAL A 20 -33.41 3.79 13.34
CA VAL A 20 -34.41 4.77 13.77
C VAL A 20 -35.54 4.82 12.75
N ASP A 21 -36.77 4.57 13.19
CA ASP A 21 -38.00 4.78 12.42
C ASP A 21 -38.66 6.09 12.88
N ASN A 22 -38.57 7.12 12.06
CA ASN A 22 -39.21 8.41 12.31
C ASN A 22 -40.61 8.54 11.68
N GLY A 23 -41.07 7.52 10.95
CA GLY A 23 -42.30 7.57 10.18
C GLY A 23 -42.25 8.59 9.02
N GLY A 24 -43.34 8.66 8.25
CA GLY A 24 -43.39 9.51 7.06
C GLY A 24 -43.50 11.01 7.35
N HIS A 25 -44.30 11.42 8.33
CA HIS A 25 -44.60 12.84 8.54
C HIS A 25 -43.36 13.72 8.81
N PRO A 26 -42.42 13.34 9.70
CA PRO A 26 -41.24 14.17 9.97
C PRO A 26 -40.31 14.36 8.77
N VAL A 27 -40.35 13.46 7.77
CA VAL A 27 -39.47 13.55 6.59
C VAL A 27 -39.76 14.80 5.76
N GLY A 28 -41.03 15.21 5.67
CA GLY A 28 -41.47 16.34 4.85
C GLY A 28 -41.54 17.68 5.58
N ASP A 29 -41.20 17.76 6.87
CA ASP A 29 -41.33 18.98 7.66
C ASP A 29 -40.08 19.31 8.50
N TRP A 30 -40.14 20.38 9.29
CA TRP A 30 -39.01 20.91 10.06
C TRP A 30 -38.42 19.91 11.06
N ARG A 31 -39.17 18.87 11.47
CA ARG A 31 -38.72 17.86 12.44
C ARG A 31 -37.66 16.94 11.87
N GLY A 32 -37.72 16.64 10.57
CA GLY A 32 -36.76 15.75 9.90
C GLY A 32 -35.32 16.19 10.13
N ARG A 33 -35.07 17.50 9.97
CA ARG A 33 -33.74 18.06 10.22
C ARG A 33 -33.30 17.93 11.68
N LYS A 34 -34.19 18.17 12.65
CA LYS A 34 -33.89 18.01 14.08
C LYS A 34 -33.50 16.58 14.43
N ILE A 35 -34.18 15.60 13.83
CA ILE A 35 -33.88 14.17 14.02
C ILE A 35 -32.49 13.84 13.46
N ILE A 36 -32.17 14.30 12.24
CA ILE A 36 -30.85 14.08 11.61
C ILE A 36 -29.74 14.70 12.47
N ASP A 37 -29.91 15.95 12.90
CA ASP A 37 -28.93 16.64 13.74
C ASP A 37 -28.72 15.93 15.08
N ALA A 38 -29.80 15.48 15.73
CA ALA A 38 -29.72 14.76 16.99
C ALA A 38 -28.95 13.44 16.86
N ILE A 39 -29.18 12.67 15.79
CA ILE A 39 -28.44 11.43 15.51
C ILE A 39 -26.95 11.73 15.26
N LEU A 40 -26.65 12.72 14.42
CA LEU A 40 -25.27 13.08 14.09
C LEU A 40 -24.52 13.71 15.26
N ALA A 41 -25.20 14.31 16.23
CA ALA A 41 -24.61 14.84 17.45
C ALA A 41 -24.23 13.75 18.46
N ASP A 42 -24.76 12.53 18.35
CA ASP A 42 -24.45 11.44 19.29
C ASP A 42 -23.02 10.92 19.06
N PRO A 43 -22.08 11.04 20.02
CA PRO A 43 -20.69 10.61 19.83
C PRO A 43 -20.54 9.11 19.53
N GLU A 44 -21.53 8.28 19.88
CA GLU A 44 -21.50 6.83 19.60
C GLU A 44 -21.89 6.50 18.14
N VAL A 45 -22.41 7.47 17.38
CA VAL A 45 -22.74 7.33 15.96
C VAL A 45 -21.55 7.78 15.12
N GLY A 46 -20.92 6.86 14.39
CA GLY A 46 -19.83 7.16 13.44
C GLY A 46 -20.27 7.31 11.98
N VAL A 47 -21.40 6.71 11.61
CA VAL A 47 -21.92 6.69 10.23
C VAL A 47 -23.44 6.81 10.27
N LEU A 48 -24.02 7.71 9.48
CA LEU A 48 -25.46 7.79 9.22
C LEU A 48 -25.75 7.19 7.85
N ILE A 49 -26.62 6.18 7.79
CA ILE A 49 -27.12 5.62 6.53
C ILE A 49 -28.62 5.89 6.44
N CYS A 50 -29.03 6.72 5.49
CA CYS A 50 -30.43 7.08 5.30
C CYS A 50 -30.94 6.56 3.94
N PRO A 51 -31.86 5.58 3.90
CA PRO A 51 -32.50 5.18 2.66
C PRO A 51 -33.58 6.17 2.23
N ILE A 52 -33.59 6.51 0.94
CA ILE A 52 -34.73 7.14 0.27
C ILE A 52 -35.36 6.09 -0.63
N THR A 53 -36.40 5.43 -0.13
CA THR A 53 -36.99 4.22 -0.74
C THR A 53 -37.84 4.50 -1.97
N GLY A 54 -38.22 5.76 -2.21
CA GLY A 54 -38.95 6.18 -3.40
C GLY A 54 -38.93 7.69 -3.59
N PRO A 55 -39.19 8.17 -4.81
CA PRO A 55 -39.23 9.59 -5.11
C PRO A 55 -40.61 10.15 -4.76
N PHE A 56 -40.68 10.99 -3.74
CA PHE A 56 -41.89 11.73 -3.41
C PHE A 56 -41.50 13.19 -3.22
N PRO A 57 -41.46 14.01 -4.29
CA PRO A 57 -40.66 15.23 -4.33
C PRO A 57 -40.78 16.15 -3.11
N PRO A 58 -41.98 16.47 -2.58
CA PRO A 58 -42.08 17.31 -1.38
C PRO A 58 -41.32 16.75 -0.16
N MET A 59 -41.23 15.42 -0.03
CA MET A 59 -40.51 14.74 1.04
C MET A 59 -39.08 14.35 0.64
N SER A 60 -38.87 13.77 -0.54
CA SER A 60 -37.56 13.31 -1.00
C SER A 60 -36.60 14.46 -1.26
N ASP A 61 -37.09 15.58 -1.79
CA ASP A 61 -36.26 16.76 -2.10
C ASP A 61 -35.83 17.43 -0.80
N LYS A 62 -36.77 17.57 0.14
CA LYS A 62 -36.47 18.09 1.47
C LYS A 62 -35.52 17.19 2.24
N LEU A 63 -35.76 15.89 2.27
CA LEU A 63 -34.87 14.94 2.97
C LEU A 63 -33.47 14.94 2.37
N ALA A 64 -33.34 14.95 1.04
CA ALA A 64 -32.06 15.04 0.36
C ALA A 64 -31.32 16.34 0.73
N GLN A 65 -32.01 17.48 0.73
CA GLN A 65 -31.43 18.75 1.11
C GLN A 65 -31.02 18.76 2.60
N ASP A 66 -31.90 18.31 3.51
CA ASP A 66 -31.62 18.26 4.94
C ASP A 66 -30.39 17.39 5.24
N LEU A 67 -30.22 16.26 4.52
CA LEU A 67 -29.07 15.37 4.64
C LEU A 67 -27.78 16.00 4.11
N VAL A 68 -27.81 16.69 2.97
CA VAL A 68 -26.66 17.41 2.42
C VAL A 68 -26.23 18.53 3.38
N ASP A 69 -27.18 19.36 3.80
CA ASP A 69 -26.91 20.46 4.72
C ASP A 69 -26.40 19.98 6.09
N ALA A 70 -26.73 18.75 6.50
CA ALA A 70 -26.23 18.14 7.73
C ALA A 70 -24.82 17.57 7.53
N ALA A 71 -24.56 16.96 6.38
CA ALA A 71 -23.25 16.45 5.99
C ALA A 71 -22.19 17.56 5.89
N GLU A 72 -22.58 18.80 5.55
CA GLU A 72 -21.67 19.95 5.56
C GLU A 72 -21.21 20.38 6.96
N GLN A 73 -21.92 19.96 8.01
CA GLN A 73 -21.69 20.40 9.39
C GLN A 73 -21.06 19.32 10.28
N THR A 74 -20.70 18.17 9.72
CA THR A 74 -20.16 17.03 10.46
C THR A 74 -19.00 16.37 9.73
N ASP A 75 -18.07 15.79 10.49
CA ASP A 75 -17.01 14.95 9.96
C ASP A 75 -17.43 13.47 9.87
N LYS A 76 -18.64 13.14 10.32
CA LYS A 76 -19.19 11.79 10.27
C LYS A 76 -19.64 11.45 8.85
N LEU A 77 -19.49 10.19 8.47
CA LEU A 77 -19.87 9.74 7.14
C LEU A 77 -21.40 9.70 7.02
N VAL A 78 -21.95 10.48 6.09
CA VAL A 78 -23.37 10.45 5.71
C VAL A 78 -23.52 9.70 4.39
N CYS A 79 -24.26 8.60 4.41
CA CYS A 79 -24.56 7.80 3.24
C CYS A 79 -26.06 7.83 2.93
N VAL A 80 -26.38 7.95 1.64
CA VAL A 80 -27.77 7.85 1.17
C VAL A 80 -27.92 6.66 0.25
N VAL A 81 -28.93 5.83 0.49
CA VAL A 81 -29.31 4.75 -0.41
C VAL A 81 -30.55 5.17 -1.18
N TRP A 82 -30.37 5.56 -2.44
CA TRP A 82 -31.44 5.93 -3.35
C TRP A 82 -32.09 4.68 -3.96
N GLY A 83 -33.23 4.28 -3.40
CA GLY A 83 -33.99 3.10 -3.79
C GLY A 83 -34.94 3.30 -4.97
N SER A 84 -35.15 4.53 -5.45
CA SER A 84 -35.97 4.78 -6.64
C SER A 84 -35.30 4.21 -7.91
N PRO A 85 -36.06 3.57 -8.82
CA PRO A 85 -35.51 2.97 -10.03
C PRO A 85 -35.02 4.00 -11.06
N VAL A 86 -35.64 5.18 -11.14
CA VAL A 86 -35.41 6.10 -12.27
C VAL A 86 -34.16 6.97 -12.05
N GLY A 87 -33.98 7.53 -10.85
CA GLY A 87 -32.82 8.39 -10.55
C GLY A 87 -32.74 9.61 -11.47
N THR A 88 -33.89 10.10 -11.94
CA THR A 88 -34.02 11.31 -12.76
C THR A 88 -34.46 12.52 -11.96
N GLU A 89 -34.79 12.31 -10.70
CA GLU A 89 -35.30 13.33 -9.78
C GLU A 89 -34.18 14.31 -9.38
N ALA A 90 -34.51 15.59 -9.24
CA ALA A 90 -33.55 16.63 -8.88
C ALA A 90 -32.85 16.33 -7.54
N ALA A 91 -33.60 15.84 -6.55
CA ALA A 91 -33.06 15.34 -5.29
C ALA A 91 -31.89 14.36 -5.48
N TYR A 92 -32.00 13.46 -6.46
CA TYR A 92 -30.93 12.51 -6.76
C TYR A 92 -29.84 13.12 -7.63
N ARG A 93 -30.19 13.66 -8.81
CA ARG A 93 -29.22 14.07 -9.83
C ARG A 93 -28.43 15.32 -9.46
N GLU A 94 -29.08 16.27 -8.79
CA GLU A 94 -28.53 17.58 -8.50
C GLU A 94 -28.10 17.68 -7.04
N THR A 95 -28.98 17.32 -6.09
CA THR A 95 -28.69 17.48 -4.66
C THR A 95 -27.75 16.40 -4.14
N LEU A 96 -28.11 15.12 -4.26
CA LEU A 96 -27.31 14.02 -3.71
C LEU A 96 -26.02 13.77 -4.51
N LEU A 97 -26.09 13.71 -5.84
CA LEU A 97 -24.90 13.52 -6.68
C LEU A 97 -24.05 14.78 -6.84
N GLY A 98 -24.60 15.97 -6.60
CA GLY A 98 -23.85 17.22 -6.60
C GLY A 98 -23.12 17.50 -5.28
N SER A 99 -23.47 16.79 -4.21
CA SER A 99 -22.79 16.94 -2.91
C SER A 99 -21.44 16.22 -2.89
N SER A 100 -20.42 16.89 -2.37
CA SER A 100 -19.12 16.27 -2.09
C SER A 100 -19.05 15.59 -0.71
N LYS A 101 -20.08 15.77 0.13
CA LYS A 101 -20.13 15.32 1.52
C LYS A 101 -21.03 14.12 1.74
N VAL A 102 -21.94 13.82 0.82
CA VAL A 102 -22.86 12.68 0.90
C VAL A 102 -22.43 11.56 -0.03
N ALA A 103 -22.18 10.37 0.53
CA ALA A 103 -21.90 9.18 -0.25
C ALA A 103 -23.22 8.53 -0.72
N THR A 104 -23.53 8.64 -2.01
CA THR A 104 -24.80 8.16 -2.58
C THR A 104 -24.63 6.78 -3.22
N PHE A 105 -25.51 5.84 -2.87
CA PHE A 105 -25.55 4.47 -3.36
C PHE A 105 -26.93 4.13 -3.92
N ARG A 106 -27.00 3.12 -4.79
CA ARG A 106 -28.27 2.57 -5.31
C ARG A 106 -28.72 1.30 -4.61
N THR A 107 -27.87 0.68 -3.80
CA THR A 107 -28.19 -0.53 -3.05
C THR A 107 -27.57 -0.49 -1.65
N PHE A 108 -28.24 -1.11 -0.68
CA PHE A 108 -27.69 -1.28 0.66
C PHE A 108 -26.41 -2.12 0.67
N ALA A 109 -26.35 -3.18 -0.13
CA ALA A 109 -25.18 -4.05 -0.20
C ALA A 109 -23.91 -3.28 -0.60
N ASN A 110 -24.01 -2.40 -1.61
CA ASN A 110 -22.87 -1.57 -2.04
C ASN A 110 -22.51 -0.52 -0.98
N CYS A 111 -23.51 0.10 -0.36
CA CYS A 111 -23.30 1.06 0.73
C CYS A 111 -22.52 0.42 1.89
N ILE A 112 -22.99 -0.72 2.40
CA ILE A 112 -22.34 -1.42 3.51
C ILE A 112 -20.94 -1.93 3.14
N THR A 113 -20.76 -2.43 1.91
CA THR A 113 -19.45 -2.87 1.43
C THR A 113 -18.45 -1.71 1.39
N ALA A 114 -18.88 -0.54 0.89
CA ALA A 114 -18.04 0.66 0.85
C ALA A 114 -17.71 1.19 2.25
N VAL A 115 -18.71 1.27 3.14
CA VAL A 115 -18.52 1.68 4.54
C VAL A 115 -17.54 0.74 5.25
N ARG A 116 -17.66 -0.58 5.05
CA ARG A 116 -16.72 -1.55 5.61
C ARG A 116 -15.29 -1.30 5.09
N ALA A 117 -15.11 -1.18 3.78
CA ALA A 117 -13.81 -0.93 3.19
C ALA A 117 -13.18 0.38 3.70
N TYR A 118 -13.99 1.43 3.87
CA TYR A 118 -13.58 2.70 4.45
C TYR A 118 -13.07 2.52 5.89
N LEU A 119 -13.85 1.85 6.75
CA LEU A 119 -13.47 1.60 8.14
C LEU A 119 -12.22 0.71 8.26
N ASP A 120 -12.12 -0.34 7.44
CA ASP A 120 -10.97 -1.23 7.40
C ASP A 120 -9.70 -0.50 6.92
N HIS A 121 -9.83 0.40 5.94
CA HIS A 121 -8.74 1.27 5.51
C HIS A 121 -8.26 2.20 6.63
N HIS A 122 -9.18 2.85 7.35
CA HIS A 122 -8.81 3.72 8.48
C HIS A 122 -8.12 2.94 9.60
N ARG A 123 -8.58 1.72 9.91
CA ARG A 123 -7.89 0.83 10.86
C ARG A 123 -6.50 0.46 10.39
N PHE A 124 -6.35 0.11 9.11
CA PHE A 124 -5.06 -0.20 8.51
C PHE A 124 -4.12 1.00 8.61
N VAL A 125 -4.51 2.19 8.14
CA VAL A 125 -3.65 3.37 8.15
C VAL A 125 -3.25 3.80 9.57
N ALA A 126 -4.15 3.70 10.55
CA ALA A 126 -3.84 4.04 11.94
C ALA A 126 -2.76 3.14 12.55
N ALA A 127 -2.79 1.84 12.22
CA ALA A 127 -1.87 0.84 12.76
C ALA A 127 -0.64 0.58 11.88
N TYR A 128 -0.71 0.90 10.59
CA TYR A 128 0.36 0.59 9.64
C TYR A 128 1.61 1.42 9.95
N ARG A 129 2.75 0.73 9.95
CA ARG A 129 4.09 1.31 9.98
C ARG A 129 4.83 0.70 8.81
N SER A 130 5.34 1.55 7.92
CA SER A 130 6.10 1.04 6.79
C SER A 130 7.40 0.46 7.32
N PRO A 131 7.81 -0.76 6.91
CA PRO A 131 9.16 -1.26 7.21
C PRO A 131 10.25 -0.37 6.58
N PHE A 132 9.86 0.58 5.72
CA PHE A 132 10.73 1.56 5.08
C PHE A 132 10.57 2.98 5.63
N ASP A 133 9.82 3.20 6.72
CA ASP A 133 9.67 4.55 7.30
C ASP A 133 11.02 5.13 7.75
N GLU A 134 11.90 4.26 8.27
CA GLU A 134 13.28 4.60 8.66
C GLU A 134 14.30 4.39 7.53
N ALA A 135 13.86 4.02 6.32
CA ALA A 135 14.79 3.82 5.22
C ALA A 135 15.51 5.16 4.90
N PRO A 136 16.84 5.14 4.71
CA PRO A 136 17.58 6.35 4.38
C PRO A 136 17.02 7.03 3.12
N ARG A 137 16.52 8.26 3.27
CA ARG A 137 16.00 9.07 2.14
C ARG A 137 17.10 9.85 1.42
N THR A 138 18.22 10.03 2.08
CA THR A 138 19.40 10.71 1.54
C THR A 138 20.49 9.68 1.23
N PRO A 139 21.05 9.67 0.01
CA PRO A 139 22.18 8.83 -0.31
C PRO A 139 23.38 9.10 0.63
N SER A 140 24.12 8.07 0.95
CA SER A 140 25.35 8.17 1.74
C SER A 140 26.45 8.95 0.99
N PRO A 141 27.51 9.41 1.68
CA PRO A 141 28.60 10.16 1.05
C PRO A 141 29.31 9.42 -0.11
N SER A 142 29.23 8.09 -0.16
CA SER A 142 29.78 7.29 -1.26
C SER A 142 28.99 7.45 -2.57
N PHE A 143 27.81 8.06 -2.53
CA PHE A 143 26.93 8.28 -3.68
C PHE A 143 27.63 8.97 -4.85
N ARG A 144 28.45 9.99 -4.60
CA ARG A 144 29.17 10.69 -5.68
C ARG A 144 30.10 9.75 -6.47
N LYS A 145 30.72 8.78 -5.78
CA LYS A 145 31.59 7.78 -6.42
C LYS A 145 30.78 6.78 -7.23
N THR A 146 29.62 6.36 -6.73
CA THR A 146 28.74 5.42 -7.46
C THR A 146 27.98 6.08 -8.60
N GLN A 147 27.69 7.39 -8.51
CA GLN A 147 27.07 8.15 -9.59
C GLN A 147 27.97 8.23 -10.82
N ALA A 148 29.29 8.33 -10.62
CA ALA A 148 30.26 8.30 -11.72
C ALA A 148 30.28 6.96 -12.50
N LEU A 149 29.78 5.88 -11.88
CA LEU A 149 29.59 4.58 -12.55
C LEU A 149 28.38 4.59 -13.49
N MET A 150 27.40 5.48 -13.25
CA MET A 150 26.21 5.58 -14.08
C MET A 150 26.49 6.45 -15.30
N ARG A 151 26.56 5.82 -16.48
CA ARG A 151 26.63 6.50 -17.78
C ARG A 151 25.39 6.14 -18.60
N PRO A 152 24.71 7.11 -19.25
CA PRO A 152 23.58 6.82 -20.11
C PRO A 152 23.91 5.74 -21.15
N GLY A 153 23.04 4.74 -21.29
CA GLY A 153 23.21 3.64 -22.24
C GLY A 153 24.20 2.53 -21.84
N GLN A 154 24.85 2.62 -20.68
CA GLN A 154 25.78 1.60 -20.20
C GLN A 154 25.14 0.69 -19.14
N GLN A 155 25.31 -0.62 -19.28
CA GLN A 155 24.93 -1.59 -18.24
C GLN A 155 25.98 -1.60 -17.12
N LEU A 156 25.50 -1.61 -15.86
CA LEU A 156 26.35 -1.79 -14.70
C LEU A 156 26.63 -3.28 -14.48
N SER A 157 27.85 -3.61 -14.05
CA SER A 157 28.10 -4.93 -13.48
C SER A 157 27.30 -5.10 -12.18
N GLU A 158 27.01 -6.35 -11.80
CA GLU A 158 26.32 -6.67 -10.54
C GLU A 158 26.99 -6.00 -9.33
N HIS A 159 28.32 -5.94 -9.32
CA HIS A 159 29.08 -5.28 -8.28
C HIS A 159 28.81 -3.77 -8.23
N ALA A 160 28.89 -3.08 -9.37
CA ALA A 160 28.64 -1.65 -9.47
C ALA A 160 27.19 -1.31 -9.10
N ALA A 161 26.23 -2.13 -9.54
CA ALA A 161 24.82 -1.98 -9.18
C ALA A 161 24.60 -2.12 -7.66
N LYS A 162 25.23 -3.09 -7.00
CA LYS A 162 25.12 -3.27 -5.54
C LYS A 162 25.83 -2.17 -4.75
N GLN A 163 26.95 -1.65 -5.25
CA GLN A 163 27.57 -0.46 -4.66
C GLN A 163 26.63 0.74 -4.70
N LEU A 164 25.94 0.95 -5.83
CA LEU A 164 24.93 1.99 -5.97
C LEU A 164 23.77 1.78 -4.97
N LEU A 165 23.19 0.58 -4.90
CA LEU A 165 22.12 0.25 -3.96
C LEU A 165 22.53 0.54 -2.51
N ARG A 166 23.74 0.11 -2.11
CA ARG A 166 24.29 0.41 -0.79
C ARG A 166 24.43 1.91 -0.55
N ALA A 167 24.80 2.68 -1.57
CA ALA A 167 24.89 4.14 -1.47
C ALA A 167 23.52 4.79 -1.20
N TYR A 168 22.41 4.17 -1.62
CA TYR A 168 21.04 4.56 -1.30
C TYR A 168 20.51 3.97 0.02
N GLY A 169 21.36 3.33 0.83
CA GLY A 169 20.93 2.71 2.08
C GLY A 169 20.17 1.39 1.92
N ILE A 170 20.09 0.85 0.69
CA ILE A 170 19.50 -0.46 0.44
C ILE A 170 20.49 -1.52 0.88
N ARG A 171 20.07 -2.39 1.79
CA ARG A 171 20.89 -3.49 2.28
C ARG A 171 21.14 -4.47 1.14
N VAL A 172 22.41 -4.79 0.91
CA VAL A 172 22.85 -5.81 -0.05
C VAL A 172 23.73 -6.82 0.69
N PRO A 173 23.74 -8.10 0.28
CA PRO A 173 24.59 -9.12 0.90
C PRO A 173 26.06 -8.69 0.94
N ARG A 174 26.80 -9.19 1.92
CA ARG A 174 28.25 -8.94 1.98
C ARG A 174 28.91 -9.60 0.78
N GLU A 175 29.77 -8.87 0.11
CA GLU A 175 30.49 -9.38 -1.05
C GLU A 175 31.83 -8.68 -1.24
N GLN A 176 32.73 -9.33 -1.96
CA GLN A 176 34.01 -8.78 -2.36
C GLN A 176 34.36 -9.22 -3.79
N LEU A 177 34.73 -8.26 -4.64
CA LEU A 177 35.30 -8.53 -5.96
C LEU A 177 36.77 -8.88 -5.81
N VAL A 178 37.20 -9.98 -6.42
CA VAL A 178 38.58 -10.49 -6.34
C VAL A 178 39.12 -10.87 -7.71
N THR A 179 40.43 -10.76 -7.88
CA THR A 179 41.16 -11.03 -9.13
C THR A 179 42.22 -12.13 -8.98
N SER A 180 42.19 -12.88 -7.87
CA SER A 180 43.02 -14.08 -7.70
C SER A 180 42.35 -15.10 -6.79
N ALA A 181 42.70 -16.38 -6.97
CA ALA A 181 42.20 -17.46 -6.11
C ALA A 181 42.59 -17.28 -4.64
N ALA A 182 43.80 -16.75 -4.37
CA ALA A 182 44.24 -16.45 -3.02
C ALA A 182 43.39 -15.34 -2.37
N ALA A 183 43.04 -14.29 -3.13
CA ALA A 183 42.13 -13.26 -2.67
C ALA A 183 40.70 -13.79 -2.47
N ALA A 184 40.23 -14.71 -3.33
CA ALA A 184 38.93 -15.35 -3.17
C ALA A 184 38.79 -16.12 -1.86
N VAL A 185 39.82 -16.89 -1.48
CA VAL A 185 39.84 -17.63 -0.21
C VAL A 185 39.82 -16.67 1.00
N ARG A 186 40.59 -15.58 0.95
CA ARG A 186 40.56 -14.55 2.00
C ARG A 186 39.19 -13.88 2.10
N ALA A 187 38.60 -13.51 0.96
CA ALA A 187 37.27 -12.92 0.89
C ALA A 187 36.20 -13.86 1.45
N ALA A 188 36.24 -15.14 1.09
CA ALA A 188 35.29 -16.13 1.61
C ALA A 188 35.38 -16.28 3.13
N SER A 189 36.60 -16.23 3.68
CA SER A 189 36.83 -16.27 5.13
C SER A 189 36.27 -15.04 5.85
N LEU A 190 36.32 -13.86 5.22
CA LEU A 190 35.77 -12.61 5.77
C LEU A 190 34.24 -12.53 5.64
N VAL A 191 33.70 -13.03 4.53
CA VAL A 191 32.25 -13.06 4.26
C VAL A 191 31.55 -14.09 5.16
N GLY A 192 32.20 -15.24 5.38
CA GLY A 192 31.65 -16.39 6.10
C GLY A 192 31.04 -17.42 5.17
N TYR A 193 31.31 -18.70 5.42
CA TYR A 193 30.77 -19.83 4.67
C TYR A 193 29.33 -20.17 5.11
N PRO A 194 28.47 -20.72 4.22
CA PRO A 194 28.72 -20.96 2.80
C PRO A 194 28.72 -19.67 1.96
N VAL A 195 29.53 -19.66 0.90
CA VAL A 195 29.61 -18.53 -0.05
C VAL A 195 29.14 -18.92 -1.44
N VAL A 196 28.75 -17.89 -2.20
CA VAL A 196 28.46 -17.97 -3.63
C VAL A 196 29.57 -17.24 -4.38
N MET A 197 30.12 -17.84 -5.43
CA MET A 197 31.08 -17.20 -6.33
C MET A 197 30.45 -16.98 -7.70
N LYS A 198 30.60 -15.77 -8.25
CA LYS A 198 30.03 -15.40 -9.56
C LYS A 198 31.07 -14.66 -10.39
N ALA A 199 31.19 -14.97 -11.67
CA ALA A 199 31.96 -14.10 -12.56
C ALA A 199 31.27 -12.73 -12.66
N SER A 200 32.06 -11.66 -12.71
CA SER A 200 31.56 -10.28 -12.77
C SER A 200 32.20 -9.53 -13.93
N GLY A 201 31.35 -8.86 -14.70
CA GLY A 201 31.70 -8.01 -15.82
C GLY A 201 30.42 -7.34 -16.35
N ALA A 202 30.55 -6.15 -16.95
CA ALA A 202 29.42 -5.37 -17.45
C ALA A 202 28.64 -6.04 -18.59
N GLN A 203 29.28 -6.95 -19.34
CA GLN A 203 28.68 -7.63 -20.50
C GLN A 203 28.17 -9.05 -20.19
N ILE A 204 28.20 -9.48 -18.92
CA ILE A 204 27.82 -10.84 -18.54
C ILE A 204 26.34 -10.89 -18.14
N ALA A 205 25.45 -10.97 -19.13
CA ALA A 205 24.01 -11.07 -18.90
C ALA A 205 23.56 -12.50 -18.54
N HIS A 206 24.14 -13.54 -19.17
CA HIS A 206 23.69 -14.94 -19.08
C HIS A 206 24.56 -15.82 -18.15
N LYS A 207 24.92 -15.32 -16.95
CA LYS A 207 25.89 -15.97 -16.04
C LYS A 207 25.58 -17.44 -15.71
N THR A 208 24.32 -17.76 -15.39
CA THR A 208 23.94 -19.11 -14.95
C THR A 208 23.97 -20.11 -16.10
N GLU A 209 23.53 -19.69 -17.28
CA GLU A 209 23.50 -20.53 -18.49
C GLU A 209 24.92 -20.92 -18.93
N LEU A 210 25.90 -20.05 -18.67
CA LEU A 210 27.33 -20.29 -18.94
C LEU A 210 28.07 -20.98 -17.78
N GLY A 211 27.40 -21.39 -16.70
CA GLY A 211 28.06 -21.99 -15.54
C GLY A 211 28.95 -21.01 -14.74
N LEU A 212 28.79 -19.69 -14.95
CA LEU A 212 29.57 -18.64 -14.30
C LEU A 212 29.11 -18.30 -12.87
N VAL A 213 28.41 -19.24 -12.22
CA VAL A 213 27.93 -19.14 -10.84
C VAL A 213 28.18 -20.47 -10.12
N LYS A 214 28.82 -20.39 -8.96
CA LYS A 214 29.09 -21.52 -8.05
C LYS A 214 28.49 -21.21 -6.69
N ILE A 215 27.55 -22.03 -6.24
CA ILE A 215 26.80 -21.82 -4.99
C ILE A 215 27.21 -22.84 -3.92
N GLY A 216 26.93 -22.55 -2.65
CA GLY A 216 27.09 -23.52 -1.57
C GLY A 216 28.54 -23.93 -1.32
N LEU A 217 29.52 -23.08 -1.62
CA LEU A 217 30.93 -23.36 -1.36
C LEU A 217 31.17 -23.23 0.14
N THR A 218 31.69 -24.28 0.77
CA THR A 218 31.82 -24.41 2.24
C THR A 218 33.26 -24.47 2.71
N SER A 219 34.25 -24.46 1.80
CA SER A 219 35.66 -24.58 2.15
C SER A 219 36.59 -23.77 1.25
N ALA A 220 37.82 -23.55 1.75
CA ALA A 220 38.86 -22.84 1.01
C ALA A 220 39.32 -23.58 -0.26
N SER A 221 39.28 -24.92 -0.28
CA SER A 221 39.60 -25.71 -1.47
C SER A 221 38.53 -25.51 -2.55
N GLN A 222 37.25 -25.68 -2.20
CA GLN A 222 36.13 -25.45 -3.11
C GLN A 222 36.13 -24.04 -3.71
N VAL A 223 36.46 -23.02 -2.90
CA VAL A 223 36.62 -21.63 -3.38
C VAL A 223 37.77 -21.48 -4.37
N ARG A 224 38.91 -22.14 -4.14
CA ARG A 224 40.06 -22.12 -5.04
C ARG A 224 39.75 -22.77 -6.38
N ASP A 225 39.06 -23.91 -6.34
CA ASP A 225 38.69 -24.66 -7.54
C ASP A 225 37.61 -23.91 -8.33
N ALA A 226 36.58 -23.39 -7.65
CA ALA A 226 35.55 -22.54 -8.26
C ALA A 226 36.14 -21.29 -8.92
N TYR A 227 37.15 -20.64 -8.30
CA TYR A 227 37.81 -19.50 -8.92
C TYR A 227 38.44 -19.86 -10.27
N ARG A 228 39.22 -20.94 -10.31
CA ARG A 228 39.90 -21.42 -11.52
C ARG A 228 38.89 -21.72 -12.61
N GLU A 229 37.87 -22.52 -12.27
CA GLU A 229 36.81 -22.91 -13.20
C GLU A 229 36.10 -21.69 -13.81
N LEU A 230 35.69 -20.72 -12.98
CA LEU A 230 35.03 -19.50 -13.46
C LEU A 230 35.93 -18.68 -14.40
N THR A 231 37.22 -18.56 -14.10
CA THR A 231 38.16 -17.82 -14.95
C THR A 231 38.50 -18.57 -16.24
N ASP A 232 38.53 -19.90 -16.22
CA ASP A 232 38.80 -20.71 -17.40
C ASP A 232 37.61 -20.72 -18.35
N ILE A 233 36.37 -20.83 -17.84
CA ILE A 233 35.16 -20.66 -18.64
C ILE A 233 35.14 -19.28 -19.30
N ALA A 234 35.38 -18.21 -18.53
CA ALA A 234 35.38 -16.86 -19.09
C ALA A 234 36.46 -16.66 -20.18
N ARG A 235 37.65 -17.24 -19.99
CA ARG A 235 38.71 -17.20 -21.01
C ARG A 235 38.31 -17.95 -22.27
N TYR A 236 37.72 -19.14 -22.12
CA TYR A 236 37.26 -19.97 -23.23
C TYR A 236 36.17 -19.28 -24.06
N GLU A 237 35.21 -18.65 -23.37
CA GLU A 237 34.09 -17.91 -23.99
C GLU A 237 34.48 -16.50 -24.48
N GLY A 238 35.75 -16.08 -24.30
CA GLY A 238 36.21 -14.74 -24.70
C GLY A 238 35.58 -13.59 -23.89
N ILE A 239 35.11 -13.87 -22.68
CA ILE A 239 34.43 -12.91 -21.81
C ILE A 239 35.45 -12.14 -20.97
N SER A 240 35.43 -10.81 -21.08
CA SER A 240 36.24 -9.93 -20.23
C SER A 240 35.64 -9.83 -18.82
N LEU A 241 36.42 -10.17 -17.80
CA LEU A 241 36.02 -10.11 -16.39
C LEU A 241 36.61 -8.88 -15.69
N ASP A 242 35.78 -8.21 -14.90
CA ASP A 242 36.27 -7.31 -13.84
C ASP A 242 36.90 -8.13 -12.69
N GLY A 243 36.42 -9.37 -12.51
CA GLY A 243 36.89 -10.32 -11.50
C GLY A 243 35.82 -11.36 -11.16
N VAL A 244 35.99 -12.01 -10.01
CA VAL A 244 35.00 -12.92 -9.43
C VAL A 244 34.44 -12.30 -8.15
N LEU A 245 33.13 -12.27 -8.02
CA LEU A 245 32.46 -11.86 -6.78
C LEU A 245 32.37 -13.03 -5.83
N VAL A 246 32.86 -12.86 -4.61
CA VAL A 246 32.61 -13.76 -3.47
C VAL A 246 31.52 -13.16 -2.62
N CYS A 247 30.36 -13.80 -2.56
CA CYS A 247 29.14 -13.27 -1.97
C CYS A 247 28.68 -14.15 -0.80
N GLN A 248 28.09 -13.51 0.21
CA GLN A 248 27.34 -14.19 1.26
C GLN A 248 26.17 -14.97 0.63
N MET A 249 26.01 -16.22 1.03
CA MET A 249 24.79 -16.96 0.73
C MET A 249 23.68 -16.52 1.68
N VAL A 250 22.54 -16.09 1.14
CA VAL A 250 21.39 -15.64 1.91
C VAL A 250 20.27 -16.66 1.75
N GLU A 251 19.75 -17.14 2.87
CA GLU A 251 18.59 -18.03 2.90
C GLU A 251 17.30 -17.24 2.73
N ARG A 252 16.28 -17.88 2.15
CA ARG A 252 15.02 -17.23 1.75
C ARG A 252 14.28 -16.56 2.92
N ASP A 253 14.50 -17.04 4.14
CA ASP A 253 13.83 -16.57 5.36
C ASP A 253 14.59 -15.46 6.10
N ALA A 254 15.82 -15.13 5.67
CA ALA A 254 16.66 -14.11 6.32
C ALA A 254 16.45 -12.68 5.77
N LEU A 255 15.44 -12.47 4.91
CA LEU A 255 15.14 -11.21 4.23
C LEU A 255 13.92 -10.46 4.81
N VAL A 256 13.55 -10.76 6.05
CA VAL A 256 12.50 -10.04 6.79
C VAL A 256 13.12 -8.99 7.72
#